data_AF-A0A444TWW3-F1
#
_entry.id   AF-A0A444TWW3-F1
#
_cell.length_a   1.000
_cell.length_b   1.000
_cell.length_c   1.000
_cell.angle_alpha   90.00
_cell.angle_beta   90.00
_cell.angle_gamma   90.00
#
_symmetry.space_group_name_H-M   'P 1'
#
loop_
_entity.id
_entity.type
_entity.pdbx_description
1 polymer ?
#
loop_
_entity_poly.entity_id
_entity_poly.type
_entity_poly.pdbx_seq_one_letter_code
_entity_poly.pdbx_strand_id
1 'polypeptide(L)'
;MPSRQKKVIFCIAGLLSFGCALSVAVAIGTQFWVKGTILCKTGAQLVNATGPELDKFVGEISYGLFHGQRVKQCGLGGRPFQFSCSCGCLVMILFASEVKLHRLSEKIANYKEGNFVYKTHSEEFDRSFWIILFCFTVHFLNILLIRKQKQQESRKSEDESEDGTGATSGTKSHGQVANFNVLYSIPKPLTISFSLGGIPITMDMAGNLRKILFGSTFHIFNYEWKKSYFKFREPFSDLSYALEAERGGSSAIQMAVQANIIRYLLFTGNNGTERVCLQYLYDVSPKKQEEALAAALSDILWSAGESQSGSVCLVSTDSYFTPSTEYKVDNFTERFKEEGSHGVILFLYSLIFSRTIDRLREDLDSTTPHLLLSSLGNFVCRQALLNLMLTGRASPNVFNGNIQYDDQGSPLPVPLHGVLIRSDVGYLHWNRELLQRGKLPMVGSMLKTPKLPIWLCNINATYSVLFSTNRSLLSDWKMEHLFDLYLYSGQPAQNHTVILTIDTHSHHWEEGHGKGEGDLEKRFPSVEMTIRTKWEGAAIDWNGTVPFF
;
A
#
# COMPACT_ATOMS: atom_id res chain seq x y z
N MET A 1 37.23 0.79 -32.84
CA MET A 1 37.08 2.22 -32.45
C MET A 1 35.68 2.70 -32.82
N PRO A 2 34.90 3.36 -31.93
CA PRO A 2 33.61 3.92 -32.34
C PRO A 2 33.84 4.94 -33.45
N SER A 3 33.02 4.90 -34.50
CA SER A 3 33.14 5.80 -35.65
C SER A 3 33.17 7.26 -35.19
N ARG A 4 33.90 8.12 -35.91
CA ARG A 4 34.02 9.56 -35.58
C ARG A 4 32.65 10.21 -35.37
N GLN A 5 31.62 9.74 -36.09
CA GLN A 5 30.22 10.15 -35.93
C GLN A 5 29.63 9.78 -34.56
N LYS A 6 29.86 8.57 -34.03
CA LYS A 6 29.36 8.16 -32.71
C LYS A 6 29.94 9.04 -31.60
N LYS A 7 31.25 9.31 -31.65
CA LYS A 7 31.90 10.19 -30.67
C LYS A 7 31.31 11.60 -30.69
N VAL A 8 31.06 12.15 -31.87
CA VAL A 8 30.42 13.47 -32.01
C VAL A 8 29.00 13.46 -31.45
N ILE A 9 28.19 12.43 -31.74
CA ILE A 9 26.82 12.32 -31.22
C ILE A 9 26.80 12.22 -29.70
N PHE A 10 27.64 11.39 -29.09
CA PHE A 10 27.71 11.26 -27.63
C PHE A 10 28.23 12.53 -26.94
N CYS A 11 29.21 13.22 -27.53
CA CYS A 11 29.69 14.50 -27.01
C CYS A 11 28.59 15.57 -27.07
N ILE A 12 27.86 15.68 -28.19
CA ILE A 12 26.75 16.64 -28.34
C ILE A 12 25.62 16.30 -27.35
N ALA A 13 25.23 15.02 -27.25
CA ALA A 13 24.18 14.58 -26.31
C ALA A 13 24.58 14.82 -24.85
N GLY A 14 25.86 14.64 -24.51
CA GLY A 14 26.42 14.93 -23.18
C GLY A 14 26.37 16.42 -22.86
N LEU A 15 26.82 17.28 -23.78
CA LEU A 15 26.76 18.74 -23.62
C LEU A 15 25.32 19.26 -23.50
N LEU A 16 24.39 18.74 -24.33
CA LEU A 16 22.97 19.07 -24.23
C LEU A 16 22.38 18.61 -22.89
N SER A 17 22.70 17.40 -22.44
CA SER A 17 22.19 16.88 -21.17
C SER A 17 22.71 17.68 -19.97
N PHE A 18 23.97 18.12 -20.02
CA PHE A 18 24.55 18.99 -19.00
C PHE A 18 23.89 20.38 -18.98
N GLY A 19 23.68 20.98 -20.16
CA GLY A 19 22.95 22.24 -20.30
C GLY A 19 21.50 22.15 -19.81
N CYS A 20 20.81 21.04 -20.10
CA CYS A 20 19.46 20.77 -19.60
C CYS A 20 19.43 20.64 -18.07
N ALA A 21 20.38 19.92 -17.47
CA ALA A 21 20.45 19.79 -16.02
C ALA A 21 20.65 21.14 -15.31
N LEU A 22 21.53 21.99 -15.85
CA LEU A 22 21.75 23.34 -15.33
C LEU A 22 20.50 24.22 -15.48
N SER A 23 19.84 24.15 -16.64
CA SER A 23 18.61 24.90 -16.92
C SER A 23 17.46 24.50 -15.99
N VAL A 24 17.32 23.20 -15.71
CA VAL A 24 16.34 22.67 -14.76
C VAL A 24 16.64 23.14 -13.34
N ALA A 25 17.91 23.08 -12.90
CA ALA A 25 18.30 23.53 -11.57
C ALA A 25 17.96 25.02 -11.35
N VAL A 26 18.23 25.87 -12.35
CA VAL A 26 17.86 27.29 -12.31
C VAL A 26 16.34 27.47 -12.34
N ALA A 27 15.65 26.83 -13.30
CA ALA A 27 14.21 26.98 -13.49
C ALA A 27 13.40 26.55 -12.26
N ILE A 28 13.86 25.51 -11.54
CA ILE A 28 13.24 25.02 -10.32
C ILE A 28 13.21 26.06 -9.19
N GLY A 29 14.24 26.89 -9.11
CA GLY A 29 14.34 27.93 -8.08
C GLY A 29 13.54 29.20 -8.37
N THR A 30 12.96 29.37 -9.57
CA THR A 30 12.28 30.62 -9.94
C THR A 30 10.78 30.60 -9.62
N GLN A 31 10.19 31.79 -9.58
CA GLN A 31 8.74 31.97 -9.45
C GLN A 31 7.98 31.99 -10.79
N PHE A 32 8.67 31.79 -11.92
CA PHE A 32 8.09 31.95 -13.26
C PHE A 32 7.56 30.62 -13.82
N TRP A 33 6.81 29.88 -13.00
CA TRP A 33 6.17 28.63 -13.42
C TRP A 33 4.71 28.86 -13.81
N VAL A 34 4.00 29.67 -13.04
CA VAL A 34 2.61 30.04 -13.31
C VAL A 34 2.48 31.55 -13.20
N LYS A 35 1.75 32.14 -14.15
CA LYS A 35 1.30 33.52 -14.10
C LYS A 35 -0.22 33.56 -14.26
N GLY A 36 -0.90 34.36 -13.46
CA GLY A 36 -2.35 34.48 -13.53
C GLY A 36 -2.88 35.81 -13.01
N THR A 37 -4.17 36.00 -13.21
CA THR A 37 -4.93 37.15 -12.70
C THR A 37 -6.00 36.68 -11.72
N ILE A 38 -6.20 37.46 -10.66
CA ILE A 38 -7.12 37.15 -9.56
C ILE A 38 -8.09 38.31 -9.34
N LEU A 39 -9.39 38.05 -9.46
CA LEU A 39 -10.42 39.05 -9.25
C LEU A 39 -10.89 39.07 -7.79
N CYS A 40 -10.85 40.23 -7.14
CA CYS A 40 -11.46 40.48 -5.84
C CYS A 40 -12.99 40.51 -5.98
N LYS A 41 -13.62 39.33 -5.99
CA LYS A 41 -15.06 39.17 -6.27
C LYS A 41 -15.92 39.91 -5.25
N THR A 42 -15.60 39.77 -3.97
CA THR A 42 -16.33 40.47 -2.89
C THR A 42 -16.22 41.99 -3.05
N GLY A 43 -15.02 42.51 -3.35
CA GLY A 43 -14.80 43.94 -3.55
C GLY A 43 -15.55 44.49 -4.76
N ALA A 44 -15.51 43.79 -5.89
CA ALA A 44 -16.22 44.20 -7.10
C ALA A 44 -17.75 44.19 -6.90
N GLN A 45 -18.27 43.19 -6.18
CA GLN A 45 -19.71 43.08 -5.88
C GLN A 45 -20.21 44.15 -4.91
N LEU A 46 -19.40 44.51 -3.91
CA LEU A 46 -19.76 45.54 -2.93
C LEU A 46 -20.04 46.91 -3.56
N VAL A 47 -19.34 47.24 -4.66
CA VAL A 47 -19.51 48.51 -5.37
C VAL A 47 -20.26 48.37 -6.70
N ASN A 48 -20.77 47.16 -7.00
CA ASN A 48 -21.42 46.84 -8.27
C ASN A 48 -20.56 47.19 -9.51
N ALA A 49 -19.24 46.95 -9.44
CA ALA A 49 -18.31 47.27 -10.52
C ALA A 49 -18.56 46.39 -11.75
N THR A 50 -18.65 47.02 -12.93
CA THR A 50 -18.86 46.32 -14.21
C THR A 50 -17.99 46.91 -15.33
N GLY A 51 -17.75 46.13 -16.38
CA GLY A 51 -16.94 46.55 -17.52
C GLY A 51 -15.52 46.99 -17.12
N PRO A 52 -15.01 48.14 -17.60
CA PRO A 52 -13.66 48.64 -17.30
C PRO A 52 -13.38 48.89 -15.81
N GLU A 53 -14.42 48.98 -14.96
CA GLU A 53 -14.23 49.20 -13.52
C GLU A 53 -13.68 47.97 -12.80
N LEU A 54 -13.87 46.76 -13.38
CA LEU A 54 -13.34 45.51 -12.84
C LEU A 54 -11.82 45.50 -12.77
N ASP A 55 -11.13 46.26 -13.63
CA ASP A 55 -9.67 46.32 -13.65
C ASP A 55 -9.09 46.81 -12.31
N LYS A 56 -9.83 47.65 -11.57
CA LYS A 56 -9.46 48.14 -10.23
C LYS A 56 -9.55 47.05 -9.14
N PHE A 57 -10.11 45.89 -9.48
CA PHE A 57 -10.30 44.72 -8.61
C PHE A 57 -9.52 43.49 -9.10
N VAL A 58 -8.78 43.61 -10.20
CA VAL A 58 -7.96 42.51 -10.74
C VAL A 58 -6.53 42.64 -10.24
N GLY A 59 -6.12 41.66 -9.46
CA GLY A 59 -4.75 41.46 -9.01
C GLY A 59 -3.98 40.48 -9.89
N GLU A 60 -2.67 40.40 -9.66
CA GLU A 60 -1.78 39.46 -10.34
C GLU A 60 -1.23 38.42 -9.37
N ILE A 61 -0.92 37.24 -9.88
CA ILE A 61 -0.26 36.17 -9.14
C ILE A 61 0.81 35.51 -10.01
N SER A 62 1.99 35.30 -9.46
CA SER A 62 3.10 34.59 -10.09
C SER A 62 3.81 33.72 -9.06
N TYR A 63 4.00 32.44 -9.36
CA TYR A 63 4.62 31.52 -8.41
C TYR A 63 5.31 30.33 -9.07
N GLY A 64 6.30 29.83 -8.36
CA GLY A 64 7.05 28.62 -8.65
C GLY A 64 6.80 27.52 -7.62
N LEU A 65 7.67 26.51 -7.62
CA LEU A 65 7.52 25.35 -6.75
C LEU A 65 7.67 25.70 -5.26
N PHE A 66 8.59 26.63 -4.93
CA PHE A 66 8.98 26.93 -3.54
C PHE A 66 8.56 28.30 -3.03
N HIS A 67 8.25 29.23 -3.92
CA HIS A 67 7.86 30.59 -3.54
C HIS A 67 7.12 31.30 -4.67
N GLY A 68 6.46 32.40 -4.33
CA GLY A 68 5.79 33.24 -5.29
C GLY A 68 5.33 34.56 -4.68
N GLN A 69 4.72 35.37 -5.53
CA GLN A 69 4.20 36.67 -5.21
C GLN A 69 2.77 36.82 -5.75
N ARG A 70 1.92 37.47 -4.98
CA ARG A 70 0.60 37.93 -5.44
C ARG A 70 0.44 39.42 -5.13
N VAL A 71 -0.25 40.15 -5.98
CA VAL A 71 -0.63 41.55 -5.80
C VAL A 71 -2.14 41.61 -5.81
N LYS A 72 -2.75 42.03 -4.70
CA LYS A 72 -4.21 42.14 -4.59
C LYS A 72 -4.66 43.53 -4.95
N GLN A 73 -5.74 43.65 -5.72
CA GLN A 73 -6.42 44.92 -5.97
C GLN A 73 -7.88 44.80 -5.52
N CYS A 74 -8.36 45.76 -4.72
CA CYS A 74 -9.78 45.89 -4.34
C CYS A 74 -10.18 47.38 -4.30
N GLY A 75 -9.81 48.17 -5.32
CA GLY A 75 -10.19 49.58 -5.45
C GLY A 75 -9.35 50.59 -4.64
N LEU A 76 -8.46 50.14 -3.75
CA LEU A 76 -7.65 50.99 -2.85
C LEU A 76 -6.13 50.90 -3.12
N GLY A 77 -5.73 50.46 -4.31
CA GLY A 77 -4.34 50.23 -4.69
C GLY A 77 -3.85 48.80 -4.46
N GLY A 78 -2.72 48.46 -5.10
CA GLY A 78 -2.12 47.12 -5.09
C GLY A 78 -1.42 46.77 -3.78
N ARG A 79 -1.75 45.62 -3.19
CA ARG A 79 -1.07 45.09 -1.99
C ARG A 79 -0.24 43.86 -2.35
N PRO A 80 1.09 43.97 -2.51
CA PRO A 80 1.95 42.83 -2.77
C PRO A 80 2.10 41.95 -1.52
N PHE A 81 2.14 40.65 -1.73
CA PHE A 81 2.40 39.66 -0.70
C PHE A 81 3.26 38.53 -1.28
N GLN A 82 4.40 38.28 -0.63
CA GLN A 82 5.27 37.15 -0.95
C GLN A 82 4.92 35.97 -0.04
N PHE A 83 5.03 34.77 -0.58
CA PHE A 83 4.78 33.54 0.16
C PHE A 83 5.79 32.45 -0.23
N SER A 84 6.02 31.54 0.71
CA SER A 84 6.82 30.34 0.48
C SER A 84 5.90 29.12 0.47
N CYS A 85 6.13 28.21 -0.48
CA CYS A 85 5.45 26.95 -0.64
C CYS A 85 6.33 25.84 -0.07
N SER A 86 5.86 25.14 0.98
CA SER A 86 6.49 23.91 1.45
C SER A 86 5.97 22.74 0.62
N CYS A 87 6.40 22.65 -0.63
CA CYS A 87 6.04 21.55 -1.52
C CYS A 87 7.23 20.59 -1.65
N GLY A 88 7.15 19.42 -1.01
CA GLY A 88 8.11 18.35 -1.23
C GLY A 88 8.10 17.97 -2.70
N CYS A 89 9.29 17.91 -3.32
CA CYS A 89 9.58 17.70 -4.74
C CYS A 89 8.44 17.10 -5.57
N LEU A 90 7.50 17.93 -6.05
CA LEU A 90 6.44 17.48 -6.94
C LEU A 90 7.03 17.22 -8.33
N VAL A 91 6.68 16.08 -8.92
CA VAL A 91 6.90 15.82 -10.34
C VAL A 91 6.06 16.80 -11.16
N MET A 92 6.56 17.28 -12.31
CA MET A 92 5.88 18.27 -13.18
C MET A 92 4.39 17.98 -13.44
N ILE A 93 4.03 16.71 -13.58
CA ILE A 93 2.65 16.25 -13.79
C ILE A 93 1.77 16.52 -12.56
N LEU A 94 2.31 16.29 -11.35
CA LEU A 94 1.62 16.58 -10.10
C LEU A 94 1.45 18.09 -9.90
N PHE A 95 2.46 18.88 -10.27
CA PHE A 95 2.35 20.34 -10.20
C PHE A 95 1.27 20.88 -11.16
N ALA A 96 1.27 20.44 -12.42
CA ALA A 96 0.24 20.85 -13.39
C ALA A 96 -1.17 20.44 -12.96
N SER A 97 -1.31 19.24 -12.37
CA SER A 97 -2.56 18.76 -11.77
C SER A 97 -3.02 19.64 -10.60
N GLU A 98 -2.11 20.02 -9.69
CA GLU A 98 -2.47 20.91 -8.59
C GLU A 98 -2.97 22.28 -9.08
N VAL A 99 -2.32 22.84 -10.10
CA VAL A 99 -2.75 24.10 -10.73
C VAL A 99 -4.12 23.95 -11.37
N LYS A 100 -4.30 22.98 -12.28
CA LYS A 100 -5.49 22.88 -13.15
C LYS A 100 -6.66 22.13 -12.50
N LEU A 101 -6.42 21.04 -11.80
CA LEU A 101 -7.47 20.20 -11.19
C LEU A 101 -7.79 20.62 -9.75
N HIS A 102 -6.78 20.95 -8.94
CA HIS A 102 -6.96 21.32 -7.54
C HIS A 102 -6.98 22.82 -7.26
N ARG A 103 -7.00 23.64 -8.32
CA ARG A 103 -7.14 25.11 -8.27
C ARG A 103 -6.14 25.77 -7.31
N LEU A 104 -4.88 25.35 -7.38
CA LEU A 104 -3.81 25.87 -6.52
C LEU A 104 -3.71 27.40 -6.56
N SER A 105 -3.86 28.02 -7.73
CA SER A 105 -3.88 29.49 -7.90
C SER A 105 -4.96 30.16 -7.04
N GLU A 106 -6.15 29.56 -6.94
CA GLU A 106 -7.27 30.08 -6.15
C GLU A 106 -7.04 29.88 -4.65
N LYS A 107 -6.47 28.74 -4.24
CA LYS A 107 -6.05 28.49 -2.85
C LYS A 107 -5.00 29.49 -2.39
N ILE A 108 -3.99 29.77 -3.22
CA ILE A 108 -2.96 30.76 -2.93
C ILE A 108 -3.57 32.15 -2.89
N ALA A 109 -4.50 32.50 -3.78
CA ALA A 109 -5.16 33.81 -3.79
C ALA A 109 -5.95 34.08 -2.49
N ASN A 110 -6.53 33.05 -1.87
CA ASN A 110 -7.32 33.15 -0.64
C ASN A 110 -6.54 32.77 0.64
N TYR A 111 -5.25 32.45 0.54
CA TYR A 111 -4.43 32.12 1.72
C TYR A 111 -4.37 33.30 2.70
N LYS A 112 -4.70 33.05 3.98
CA LYS A 112 -4.83 34.05 5.06
C LYS A 112 -5.81 35.19 4.75
N GLU A 113 -6.82 34.94 3.93
CA GLU A 113 -7.92 35.90 3.69
C GLU A 113 -9.17 35.52 4.48
N GLY A 114 -9.74 36.50 5.18
CA GLY A 114 -10.95 36.34 5.98
C GLY A 114 -12.16 37.10 5.45
N ASN A 115 -11.95 38.27 4.83
CA ASN A 115 -13.02 39.20 4.49
C ASN A 115 -13.31 39.31 2.98
N PHE A 116 -12.37 38.90 2.12
CA PHE A 116 -12.49 39.03 0.68
C PHE A 116 -12.25 37.69 -0.01
N VAL A 117 -13.12 37.37 -0.97
CA VAL A 117 -12.99 36.18 -1.81
C VAL A 117 -12.37 36.57 -3.14
N TYR A 118 -11.24 35.95 -3.46
CA TYR A 118 -10.54 36.12 -4.73
C TYR A 118 -10.80 34.93 -5.64
N LYS A 119 -11.18 35.20 -6.89
CA LYS A 119 -11.41 34.16 -7.90
C LYS A 119 -10.38 34.27 -9.02
N THR A 120 -9.75 33.17 -9.39
CA THR A 120 -8.82 33.14 -10.52
C THR A 120 -9.58 33.39 -11.82
N HIS A 121 -9.12 34.39 -12.59
CA HIS A 121 -9.74 34.82 -13.83
C HIS A 121 -8.96 34.29 -15.05
N SER A 122 -7.63 34.36 -15.03
CA SER A 122 -6.75 33.70 -16.00
C SER A 122 -5.58 33.03 -15.30
N GLU A 123 -5.09 31.93 -15.86
CA GLU A 123 -3.90 31.23 -15.38
C GLU A 123 -3.19 30.46 -16.50
N GLU A 124 -1.92 30.79 -16.71
CA GLU A 124 -1.06 30.26 -17.76
C GLU A 124 0.25 29.75 -17.17
N PHE A 125 0.79 28.69 -17.77
CA PHE A 125 2.13 28.22 -17.46
C PHE A 125 3.17 29.12 -18.12
N ASP A 126 4.17 29.52 -17.34
CA ASP A 126 5.18 30.48 -17.72
C ASP A 126 6.53 29.79 -18.04
N ARG A 127 7.54 30.57 -18.42
CA ARG A 127 8.80 30.12 -19.04
C ARG A 127 9.49 28.98 -18.30
N SER A 128 9.54 29.00 -16.97
CA SER A 128 10.28 27.98 -16.22
C SER A 128 9.61 26.61 -16.28
N PHE A 129 8.28 26.58 -16.32
CA PHE A 129 7.54 25.33 -16.51
C PHE A 129 7.86 24.71 -17.88
N TRP A 130 7.83 25.52 -18.94
CA TRP A 130 8.11 25.07 -20.30
C TRP A 130 9.57 24.68 -20.51
N ILE A 131 10.53 25.38 -19.90
CA ILE A 131 11.96 25.02 -19.93
C ILE A 131 12.17 23.63 -19.31
N ILE A 132 11.54 23.35 -18.17
CA ILE A 132 11.67 22.06 -17.49
C ILE A 132 11.04 20.94 -18.33
N LEU A 133 9.83 21.17 -18.88
CA LEU A 133 9.18 20.20 -19.75
C LEU A 133 10.02 19.90 -21.02
N PHE A 134 10.61 20.93 -21.61
CA PHE A 134 11.50 20.78 -22.76
C PHE A 134 12.74 19.96 -22.40
N CYS A 135 13.38 20.23 -21.26
CA CYS A 135 14.55 19.48 -20.80
C CYS A 135 14.23 18.00 -20.56
N PHE A 136 13.09 17.67 -19.93
CA PHE A 136 12.64 16.29 -19.77
C PHE A 136 12.40 15.60 -21.11
N THR A 137 11.81 16.30 -22.07
CA THR A 137 11.58 15.78 -23.43
C THR A 137 12.90 15.48 -24.15
N VAL A 138 13.88 16.38 -24.04
CA VAL A 138 15.23 16.18 -24.59
C VAL A 138 15.92 14.96 -23.95
N HIS A 139 15.85 14.81 -22.63
CA HIS A 139 16.41 13.63 -21.95
C HIS A 139 15.72 12.33 -22.38
N PHE A 140 14.39 12.33 -22.51
CA PHE A 140 13.65 11.17 -22.99
C PHE A 140 14.05 10.79 -24.42
N LEU A 141 14.16 11.76 -25.32
CA LEU A 141 14.63 11.53 -26.70
C LEU A 141 16.08 11.01 -26.73
N ASN A 142 16.97 11.56 -25.90
CA ASN A 142 18.35 11.07 -25.78
C ASN A 142 18.40 9.61 -25.30
N ILE A 143 17.58 9.23 -24.32
CA ILE A 143 17.48 7.83 -23.86
C ILE A 143 16.99 6.91 -24.98
N LEU A 144 16.00 7.33 -25.76
CA LEU A 144 15.51 6.57 -26.91
C LEU A 144 16.57 6.42 -28.01
N LEU A 145 17.36 7.46 -28.27
CA LEU A 145 18.46 7.41 -29.24
C LEU A 145 19.55 6.43 -28.80
N ILE A 146 19.93 6.45 -27.52
CA ILE A 146 20.91 5.50 -26.95
C ILE A 146 20.38 4.06 -27.05
N ARG A 147 19.09 3.83 -26.73
CA ARG A 147 18.47 2.51 -26.84
C ARG A 147 18.40 2.01 -28.28
N LYS A 148 18.03 2.86 -29.25
CA LYS A 148 18.03 2.51 -30.67
C LYS A 148 19.43 2.15 -31.17
N GLN A 149 20.46 2.88 -30.75
CA GLN A 149 21.84 2.53 -31.13
C GLN A 149 22.31 1.22 -30.49
N LYS A 150 22.00 0.96 -29.22
CA LYS A 150 22.32 -0.32 -28.56
C LYS A 150 21.65 -1.50 -29.25
N GLN A 151 20.41 -1.33 -29.70
CA GLN A 151 19.68 -2.35 -30.45
C GLN A 151 20.25 -2.58 -31.86
N GLN A 152 20.75 -1.53 -32.51
CA GLN A 152 21.40 -1.62 -33.82
C GLN A 152 22.79 -2.26 -33.74
N GLU A 153 23.54 -2.05 -32.64
CA GLU A 153 24.79 -2.77 -32.38
C GLU A 153 24.54 -4.26 -32.07
N SER A 154 23.49 -4.58 -31.29
CA SER A 154 23.10 -5.96 -30.99
C SER A 154 22.73 -6.76 -32.24
N ARG A 155 21.98 -6.15 -33.17
CA ARG A 155 21.65 -6.79 -34.46
C ARG A 155 22.89 -7.00 -35.33
N LYS A 156 23.82 -6.04 -35.32
CA LYS A 156 25.05 -6.15 -36.11
C LYS A 156 26.02 -7.20 -35.56
N SER A 157 26.03 -7.42 -34.24
CA SER A 157 26.79 -8.51 -33.61
C SER A 157 26.14 -9.89 -33.82
N GLU A 158 24.81 -9.96 -33.94
CA GLU A 158 24.11 -11.21 -34.30
C GLU A 158 24.38 -11.58 -35.77
N ASP A 159 24.30 -10.62 -36.70
CA ASP A 159 24.61 -10.84 -38.13
C ASP A 159 26.09 -11.24 -38.35
N GLU A 160 27.04 -10.70 -37.57
CA GLU A 160 28.47 -11.11 -37.63
C GLU A 160 28.75 -12.48 -36.98
N SER A 161 27.81 -13.00 -36.16
CA SER A 161 27.94 -14.32 -35.51
C SER A 161 27.33 -15.47 -36.32
N GLU A 162 26.42 -15.17 -37.27
CA GLU A 162 25.79 -16.18 -38.13
C GLU A 162 26.64 -16.58 -39.36
N ASP A 163 27.67 -15.82 -39.72
CA ASP A 163 28.52 -16.09 -40.89
C ASP A 163 29.62 -17.15 -40.65
N GLY A 164 29.51 -17.90 -39.54
CA GLY A 164 30.57 -18.73 -38.98
C GLY A 164 30.19 -20.15 -38.57
N THR A 165 29.16 -20.80 -39.15
CA THR A 165 29.05 -22.27 -39.11
C THR A 165 27.99 -22.79 -40.09
N GLY A 166 28.39 -23.65 -41.03
CA GLY A 166 27.50 -24.30 -41.97
C GLY A 166 26.88 -25.61 -41.46
N ALA A 167 25.65 -25.88 -41.95
CA ALA A 167 24.91 -27.16 -42.03
C ALA A 167 24.60 -27.88 -40.69
N THR A 168 23.41 -28.41 -40.38
CA THR A 168 22.32 -28.97 -41.20
C THR A 168 21.09 -29.22 -40.30
N SER A 169 19.90 -29.23 -40.92
CA SER A 169 18.66 -29.95 -40.54
C SER A 169 17.97 -29.65 -39.19
N GLY A 170 16.69 -29.28 -39.26
CA GLY A 170 15.80 -29.35 -38.10
C GLY A 170 14.56 -28.50 -38.23
N THR A 171 13.52 -29.09 -38.80
CA THR A 171 12.10 -28.70 -38.83
C THR A 171 11.69 -27.73 -37.71
N LYS A 172 11.27 -26.51 -38.05
CA LYS A 172 10.50 -25.64 -37.14
C LYS A 172 9.09 -25.44 -37.71
N SER A 173 8.15 -26.11 -37.05
CA SER A 173 6.72 -25.84 -37.15
C SER A 173 6.44 -24.35 -36.94
N HIS A 174 5.57 -23.79 -37.76
CA HIS A 174 4.89 -22.53 -37.52
C HIS A 174 4.10 -22.62 -36.19
N GLY A 175 4.77 -22.29 -35.07
CA GLY A 175 4.11 -21.92 -33.84
C GLY A 175 3.66 -20.48 -33.99
N GLN A 176 2.37 -20.29 -34.27
CA GLN A 176 1.71 -19.01 -34.10
C GLN A 176 2.08 -18.47 -32.72
N VAL A 177 2.81 -17.35 -32.70
CA VAL A 177 2.91 -16.51 -31.50
C VAL A 177 1.51 -15.96 -31.30
N ALA A 178 0.73 -16.68 -30.49
CA ALA A 178 -0.45 -16.11 -29.89
C ALA A 178 0.06 -14.92 -29.09
N ASN A 179 -0.25 -13.72 -29.59
CA ASN A 179 -0.26 -12.51 -28.80
C ASN A 179 -1.17 -12.78 -27.60
N PHE A 180 -0.59 -13.22 -26.49
CA PHE A 180 -1.21 -13.09 -25.18
C PHE A 180 -1.18 -11.60 -24.85
N ASN A 181 -2.11 -10.87 -25.47
CA ASN A 181 -2.77 -9.79 -24.77
C ASN A 181 -3.34 -10.42 -23.51
N VAL A 182 -2.58 -10.38 -22.41
CA VAL A 182 -3.19 -10.42 -21.09
C VAL A 182 -4.01 -9.14 -21.02
N LEU A 183 -5.23 -9.19 -21.56
CA LEU A 183 -6.25 -8.24 -21.23
C LEU A 183 -6.29 -8.25 -19.71
N TYR A 184 -6.08 -7.08 -19.10
CA TYR A 184 -6.56 -6.81 -17.76
C TYR A 184 -8.05 -7.09 -17.77
N SER A 185 -8.45 -8.33 -17.49
CA SER A 185 -9.81 -8.63 -17.11
C SER A 185 -9.96 -8.08 -15.70
N ILE A 186 -10.19 -6.77 -15.62
CA ILE A 186 -10.97 -6.22 -14.52
C ILE A 186 -12.19 -7.13 -14.46
N PRO A 187 -12.46 -7.82 -13.34
CA PRO A 187 -13.64 -8.66 -13.23
C PRO A 187 -14.82 -7.81 -13.69
N LYS A 188 -15.58 -8.27 -14.70
CA LYS A 188 -16.83 -7.60 -15.05
C LYS A 188 -17.59 -7.45 -13.73
N PRO A 189 -18.01 -6.25 -13.33
CA PRO A 189 -18.77 -6.10 -12.11
C PRO A 189 -19.92 -7.10 -12.23
N LEU A 190 -19.97 -8.05 -11.31
CA LEU A 190 -21.14 -8.89 -11.10
C LEU A 190 -22.17 -7.92 -10.54
N THR A 191 -22.83 -7.19 -11.45
CA THR A 191 -23.99 -6.37 -11.13
C THR A 191 -25.06 -7.35 -10.73
N ILE A 192 -25.11 -7.63 -9.42
CA ILE A 192 -26.07 -8.54 -8.85
C ILE A 192 -27.45 -7.95 -9.15
N SER A 193 -28.34 -8.78 -9.70
CA SER A 193 -29.72 -8.40 -9.98
C SER A 193 -30.35 -7.83 -8.71
N PHE A 194 -31.11 -6.74 -8.83
CA PHE A 194 -31.86 -6.10 -7.73
C PHE A 194 -32.74 -7.10 -6.95
N SER A 195 -33.07 -8.23 -7.58
CA SER A 195 -33.83 -9.34 -7.00
C SER A 195 -33.12 -10.15 -5.90
N LEU A 196 -31.79 -10.01 -5.72
CA LEU A 196 -31.06 -10.74 -4.67
C LEU A 196 -31.24 -10.14 -3.27
N GLY A 197 -31.85 -8.94 -3.18
CA GLY A 197 -31.98 -8.18 -1.93
C GLY A 197 -30.66 -7.54 -1.49
N GLY A 198 -30.76 -6.51 -0.65
CA GLY A 198 -29.61 -5.77 -0.11
C GLY A 198 -30.05 -4.43 0.47
N ILE A 199 -29.29 -3.90 1.43
CA ILE A 199 -29.55 -2.59 2.04
C ILE A 199 -28.57 -1.57 1.45
N PRO A 200 -29.06 -0.53 0.76
CA PRO A 200 -28.20 0.54 0.27
C PRO A 200 -27.38 1.19 1.41
N ILE A 201 -26.11 1.49 1.14
CA ILE A 201 -25.31 2.29 2.07
C ILE A 201 -25.93 3.69 2.11
N THR A 202 -26.46 4.07 3.28
CA THR A 202 -26.99 5.42 3.49
C THR A 202 -25.86 6.42 3.77
N MET A 203 -26.16 7.71 3.66
CA MET A 203 -25.21 8.77 4.00
C MET A 203 -24.67 8.66 5.44
N ASP A 204 -25.53 8.30 6.40
CA ASP A 204 -25.12 8.11 7.80
C ASP A 204 -24.21 6.89 7.95
N MET A 205 -24.56 5.76 7.32
CA MET A 205 -23.71 4.57 7.30
C MET A 205 -22.33 4.88 6.69
N ALA A 206 -22.31 5.60 5.57
CA ALA A 206 -21.08 6.01 4.90
C ALA A 206 -20.21 6.94 5.78
N GLY A 207 -20.85 7.90 6.45
CA GLY A 207 -20.18 8.79 7.40
C GLY A 207 -19.58 8.04 8.59
N ASN A 208 -20.34 7.13 9.20
CA ASN A 208 -19.88 6.32 10.32
C ASN A 208 -18.78 5.31 9.90
N LEU A 209 -18.92 4.69 8.72
CA LEU A 209 -17.90 3.82 8.12
C LEU A 209 -16.57 4.57 7.93
N ARG A 210 -16.61 5.82 7.45
CA ARG A 210 -15.39 6.62 7.30
C ARG A 210 -14.80 7.09 8.63
N LYS A 211 -15.63 7.43 9.61
CA LYS A 211 -15.16 7.77 10.96
C LYS A 211 -14.44 6.57 11.59
N ILE A 212 -14.98 5.36 11.48
CA ILE A 212 -14.32 4.16 12.05
C ILE A 212 -13.06 3.76 11.27
N LEU A 213 -13.01 4.01 9.95
CA LEU A 213 -11.82 3.73 9.14
C LEU A 213 -10.70 4.76 9.36
N PHE A 214 -11.02 6.04 9.16
CA PHE A 214 -10.03 7.11 9.02
C PHE A 214 -10.05 8.14 10.15
N GLY A 215 -10.99 8.05 11.08
CA GLY A 215 -11.26 9.10 12.07
C GLY A 215 -11.89 10.37 11.48
N SER A 216 -12.28 10.36 10.20
CA SER A 216 -12.78 11.54 9.48
C SER A 216 -13.65 11.14 8.30
N THR A 217 -14.66 11.95 7.98
CA THR A 217 -15.49 11.81 6.77
C THR A 217 -14.84 12.40 5.52
N PHE A 218 -13.73 13.13 5.64
CA PHE A 218 -13.04 13.78 4.51
C PHE A 218 -11.90 12.95 3.92
N HIS A 219 -11.35 12.02 4.69
CA HIS A 219 -10.30 11.11 4.22
C HIS A 219 -10.91 10.01 3.33
N ILE A 220 -10.16 9.64 2.29
CA ILE A 220 -10.54 8.63 1.29
C ILE A 220 -9.31 7.78 0.98
N PHE A 221 -9.53 6.55 0.49
CA PHE A 221 -8.45 5.68 0.04
C PHE A 221 -7.60 6.34 -1.05
N ASN A 222 -6.28 6.17 -0.96
CA ASN A 222 -5.36 6.62 -1.99
C ASN A 222 -5.28 5.61 -3.15
N TYR A 223 -4.50 5.94 -4.17
CA TYR A 223 -4.37 5.12 -5.37
C TYR A 223 -3.94 3.67 -5.08
N GLU A 224 -2.97 3.45 -4.19
CA GLU A 224 -2.47 2.11 -3.84
C GLU A 224 -3.57 1.22 -3.24
N TRP A 225 -4.42 1.78 -2.38
CA TRP A 225 -5.57 1.07 -1.85
C TRP A 225 -6.64 0.81 -2.92
N LYS A 226 -6.93 1.80 -3.78
CA LYS A 226 -7.91 1.68 -4.86
C LYS A 226 -7.54 0.56 -5.84
N LYS A 227 -6.26 0.42 -6.21
CA LYS A 227 -5.85 -0.66 -7.13
C LYS A 227 -5.70 -2.04 -6.46
N SER A 228 -5.97 -2.19 -5.16
CA SER A 228 -5.63 -3.40 -4.41
C SER A 228 -6.74 -4.47 -4.42
N TYR A 229 -6.33 -5.71 -4.69
CA TYR A 229 -7.21 -6.87 -4.87
C TYR A 229 -6.52 -8.17 -4.45
N PHE A 230 -7.28 -9.25 -4.37
CA PHE A 230 -6.74 -10.58 -4.12
C PHE A 230 -6.43 -11.24 -5.46
N LYS A 231 -5.15 -11.52 -5.70
CA LYS A 231 -4.68 -12.21 -6.90
C LYS A 231 -3.73 -13.30 -6.48
N PHE A 232 -3.99 -14.53 -6.91
CA PHE A 232 -3.04 -15.62 -6.72
C PHE A 232 -1.87 -15.52 -7.68
N ARG A 233 -0.74 -16.08 -7.26
CA ARG A 233 0.36 -16.48 -8.15
C ARG A 233 -0.12 -17.55 -9.14
N GLU A 234 0.75 -17.86 -10.10
CA GLU A 234 0.46 -18.84 -11.14
C GLU A 234 0.00 -20.20 -10.55
N PRO A 235 -1.14 -20.75 -11.01
CA PRO A 235 -1.60 -22.08 -10.61
C PRO A 235 -0.55 -23.15 -10.89
N PHE A 236 -0.54 -24.22 -10.11
CA PHE A 236 0.42 -25.35 -10.26
C PHE A 236 1.91 -24.95 -10.21
N SER A 237 2.23 -23.82 -9.55
CA SER A 237 3.59 -23.38 -9.24
C SER A 237 3.93 -23.58 -7.75
N ASP A 238 5.21 -23.45 -7.39
CA ASP A 238 5.72 -23.48 -6.01
C ASP A 238 5.05 -22.48 -5.05
N LEU A 239 4.36 -21.48 -5.60
CA LEU A 239 3.61 -20.49 -4.84
C LEU A 239 2.13 -20.44 -5.24
N SER A 240 1.58 -21.51 -5.85
CA SER A 240 0.17 -21.55 -6.29
C SER A 240 -0.83 -21.37 -5.14
N TYR A 241 -0.46 -21.66 -3.89
CA TYR A 241 -1.25 -21.36 -2.71
C TYR A 241 -1.25 -19.87 -2.29
N ALA A 242 -0.45 -19.03 -2.95
CA ALA A 242 -0.08 -17.72 -2.42
C ALA A 242 -0.66 -16.54 -3.20
N LEU A 243 -1.12 -15.53 -2.46
CA LEU A 243 -1.53 -14.24 -2.99
C LEU A 243 -0.32 -13.36 -3.31
N GLU A 244 -0.35 -12.66 -4.45
CA GLU A 244 0.53 -11.54 -4.73
C GLU A 244 0.21 -10.38 -3.77
N ALA A 245 1.19 -9.94 -2.99
CA ALA A 245 1.05 -8.79 -2.10
C ALA A 245 1.91 -7.64 -2.63
N GLU A 246 1.27 -6.58 -3.12
CA GLU A 246 1.99 -5.37 -3.51
C GLU A 246 2.48 -4.62 -2.27
N ARG A 247 3.54 -3.81 -2.42
CA ARG A 247 3.99 -2.95 -1.31
C ARG A 247 2.93 -1.87 -1.04
N GLY A 248 2.47 -1.77 0.21
CA GLY A 248 1.50 -0.76 0.60
C GLY A 248 0.73 -1.15 1.87
N GLY A 249 -0.16 -0.28 2.33
CA GLY A 249 -0.93 -0.55 3.55
C GLY A 249 -1.97 -1.65 3.43
N SER A 250 -2.49 -1.89 2.21
CA SER A 250 -3.42 -2.98 1.91
C SER A 250 -2.76 -4.37 1.97
N SER A 251 -1.43 -4.45 1.87
CA SER A 251 -0.68 -5.71 1.98
C SER A 251 -0.92 -6.43 3.30
N ALA A 252 -1.17 -5.68 4.39
CA ALA A 252 -1.47 -6.26 5.69
C ALA A 252 -2.76 -7.09 5.65
N ILE A 253 -3.78 -6.61 4.94
CA ILE A 253 -5.05 -7.34 4.74
C ILE A 253 -4.81 -8.55 3.85
N GLN A 254 -4.08 -8.39 2.74
CA GLN A 254 -3.75 -9.50 1.83
C GLN A 254 -3.00 -10.62 2.57
N MET A 255 -2.03 -10.29 3.43
CA MET A 255 -1.27 -11.28 4.19
C MET A 255 -2.07 -11.94 5.31
N ALA A 256 -2.99 -11.20 5.95
CA ALA A 256 -3.91 -11.79 6.92
C ALA A 256 -4.92 -12.75 6.25
N VAL A 257 -5.38 -12.45 5.03
CA VAL A 257 -6.16 -13.38 4.20
C VAL A 257 -5.30 -14.57 3.76
N GLN A 258 -4.05 -14.35 3.36
CA GLN A 258 -3.10 -15.40 2.97
C GLN A 258 -2.91 -16.44 4.09
N ALA A 259 -2.80 -16.00 5.34
CA ALA A 259 -2.69 -16.91 6.48
C ALA A 259 -3.94 -17.82 6.61
N ASN A 260 -5.12 -17.28 6.33
CA ASN A 260 -6.38 -18.04 6.35
C ASN A 260 -6.54 -18.96 5.12
N ILE A 261 -6.00 -18.59 3.96
CA ILE A 261 -5.90 -19.48 2.79
C ILE A 261 -5.03 -20.70 3.14
N ILE A 262 -3.86 -20.48 3.74
CA ILE A 262 -2.97 -21.56 4.19
C ILE A 262 -3.68 -22.44 5.22
N ARG A 263 -4.40 -21.84 6.18
CA ARG A 263 -5.24 -22.58 7.14
C ARG A 263 -6.24 -23.48 6.44
N TYR A 264 -7.00 -22.96 5.48
CA TYR A 264 -7.99 -23.74 4.76
C TYR A 264 -7.35 -24.91 3.99
N LEU A 265 -6.29 -24.62 3.22
CA LEU A 265 -5.62 -25.62 2.38
C LEU A 265 -4.94 -26.72 3.20
N LEU A 266 -4.32 -26.40 4.34
CA LEU A 266 -3.63 -27.38 5.17
C LEU A 266 -4.56 -28.12 6.13
N PHE A 267 -5.52 -27.44 6.76
CA PHE A 267 -6.14 -27.95 7.99
C PHE A 267 -7.66 -28.08 7.96
N THR A 268 -8.34 -27.44 7.01
CA THR A 268 -9.81 -27.51 6.89
C THR A 268 -10.23 -28.40 5.71
N GLY A 269 -9.63 -28.19 4.54
CA GLY A 269 -10.00 -28.89 3.31
C GLY A 269 -9.60 -30.37 3.23
N ASN A 270 -8.76 -30.85 4.17
CA ASN A 270 -8.11 -32.17 4.11
C ASN A 270 -8.59 -33.16 5.21
N ASN A 271 -9.81 -33.03 5.73
CA ASN A 271 -10.45 -33.99 6.65
C ASN A 271 -9.60 -34.39 7.89
N GLY A 272 -8.78 -33.48 8.42
CA GLY A 272 -8.10 -33.70 9.70
C GLY A 272 -6.83 -34.55 9.68
N THR A 273 -6.14 -34.67 8.53
CA THR A 273 -4.79 -35.27 8.49
C THR A 273 -3.82 -34.50 9.40
N GLU A 274 -3.05 -35.23 10.22
CA GLU A 274 -2.13 -34.62 11.20
C GLU A 274 -0.95 -33.89 10.56
N ARG A 275 -0.47 -34.39 9.42
CA ARG A 275 0.61 -33.79 8.64
C ARG A 275 0.27 -33.79 7.16
N VAL A 276 0.34 -32.60 6.54
CA VAL A 276 0.13 -32.44 5.10
C VAL A 276 1.48 -32.25 4.43
N CYS A 277 1.71 -32.91 3.29
CA CYS A 277 2.93 -32.68 2.51
C CYS A 277 2.91 -31.27 1.92
N LEU A 278 4.03 -30.54 2.01
CA LEU A 278 4.17 -29.20 1.42
C LEU A 278 3.86 -29.19 -0.08
N GLN A 279 4.13 -30.31 -0.78
CA GLN A 279 3.82 -30.48 -2.20
C GLN A 279 2.34 -30.22 -2.53
N TYR A 280 1.42 -30.43 -1.58
CA TYR A 280 0.00 -30.12 -1.76
C TYR A 280 -0.24 -28.62 -2.01
N LEU A 281 0.59 -27.75 -1.43
CA LEU A 281 0.52 -26.30 -1.65
C LEU A 281 1.08 -25.87 -3.01
N TYR A 282 1.83 -26.74 -3.70
CA TYR A 282 2.42 -26.43 -5.00
C TYR A 282 1.52 -26.84 -6.16
N ASP A 283 0.56 -27.74 -5.91
CA ASP A 283 -0.34 -28.28 -6.92
C ASP A 283 -1.77 -27.69 -6.82
N VAL A 284 -1.88 -26.42 -6.43
CA VAL A 284 -3.17 -25.76 -6.25
C VAL A 284 -3.71 -25.30 -7.61
N SER A 285 -4.80 -25.92 -8.05
CA SER A 285 -5.51 -25.56 -9.29
C SER A 285 -6.26 -24.22 -9.17
N PRO A 286 -6.62 -23.57 -10.30
CA PRO A 286 -7.39 -22.31 -10.28
C PRO A 286 -8.70 -22.43 -9.49
N LYS A 287 -9.43 -23.53 -9.67
CA LYS A 287 -10.68 -23.79 -8.94
C LYS A 287 -10.43 -23.87 -7.43
N LYS A 288 -9.34 -24.53 -7.02
CA LYS A 288 -8.99 -24.68 -5.60
C LYS A 288 -8.51 -23.35 -5.00
N GLN A 289 -7.82 -22.51 -5.78
CA GLN A 289 -7.48 -21.14 -5.39
C GLN A 289 -8.74 -20.32 -5.11
N GLU A 290 -9.73 -20.35 -6.01
CA GLU A 290 -11.01 -19.66 -5.83
C GLU A 290 -11.77 -20.16 -4.59
N GLU A 291 -11.89 -21.48 -4.42
CA GLU A 291 -12.49 -22.10 -3.24
C GLU A 291 -11.78 -21.69 -1.94
N ALA A 292 -10.44 -21.68 -1.93
CA ALA A 292 -9.66 -21.33 -0.77
C ALA A 292 -9.77 -19.85 -0.39
N LEU A 293 -9.79 -18.96 -1.39
CA LEU A 293 -10.02 -17.53 -1.15
C LEU A 293 -11.44 -17.29 -0.64
N ALA A 294 -12.46 -17.89 -1.26
CA ALA A 294 -13.84 -17.76 -0.81
C ALA A 294 -14.00 -18.22 0.64
N ALA A 295 -13.46 -19.40 0.98
CA ALA A 295 -13.48 -19.94 2.33
C ALA A 295 -12.72 -19.06 3.34
N ALA A 296 -11.54 -18.55 2.97
CA ALA A 296 -10.76 -17.68 3.83
C ALA A 296 -11.48 -16.35 4.12
N LEU A 297 -12.06 -15.72 3.09
CA LEU A 297 -12.84 -14.49 3.27
C LEU A 297 -14.09 -14.75 4.10
N SER A 298 -14.85 -15.82 3.82
CA SER A 298 -16.07 -16.14 4.56
C SER A 298 -15.80 -16.44 6.04
N ASP A 299 -14.73 -17.19 6.35
CA ASP A 299 -14.38 -17.54 7.73
C ASP A 299 -14.01 -16.29 8.55
N ILE A 300 -13.29 -15.33 7.95
CA ILE A 300 -12.95 -14.07 8.61
C ILE A 300 -14.23 -13.24 8.86
N LEU A 301 -15.12 -13.12 7.86
CA LEU A 301 -16.38 -12.38 8.02
C LEU A 301 -17.29 -13.03 9.07
N TRP A 302 -17.40 -14.36 9.06
CA TRP A 302 -18.19 -15.14 10.02
C TRP A 302 -17.66 -14.99 11.45
N SER A 303 -16.33 -15.00 11.61
CA SER A 303 -15.68 -14.77 12.90
C SER A 303 -15.96 -13.35 13.42
N ALA A 304 -15.89 -12.34 12.56
CA ALA A 304 -16.19 -10.95 12.91
C ALA A 304 -17.65 -10.74 13.35
N GLY A 305 -18.58 -11.48 12.73
CA GLY A 305 -19.99 -11.53 13.13
C GLY A 305 -20.30 -12.53 14.25
N GLU A 306 -19.29 -12.90 15.07
CA GLU A 306 -19.40 -13.76 16.25
C GLU A 306 -20.04 -15.13 15.98
N SER A 307 -19.82 -15.68 14.79
CA SER A 307 -20.45 -16.93 14.35
C SER A 307 -21.98 -16.89 14.33
N GLN A 308 -22.57 -15.69 14.17
CA GLN A 308 -24.01 -15.48 14.08
C GLN A 308 -24.43 -14.93 12.72
N SER A 309 -23.60 -14.08 12.11
CA SER A 309 -23.90 -13.44 10.84
C SER A 309 -22.63 -13.07 10.07
N GLY A 310 -22.80 -12.76 8.78
CA GLY A 310 -21.76 -12.20 7.93
C GLY A 310 -22.40 -11.24 6.93
N SER A 311 -21.76 -10.10 6.71
CA SER A 311 -22.19 -9.10 5.73
C SER A 311 -21.23 -9.04 4.56
N VAL A 312 -21.75 -8.99 3.33
CA VAL A 312 -20.96 -8.86 2.11
C VAL A 312 -21.39 -7.59 1.38
N CYS A 313 -20.43 -6.71 1.11
CA CYS A 313 -20.66 -5.51 0.31
C CYS A 313 -20.73 -5.86 -1.16
N LEU A 314 -21.79 -5.41 -1.83
CA LEU A 314 -22.02 -5.65 -3.23
C LEU A 314 -21.68 -4.42 -4.06
N VAL A 315 -21.19 -4.64 -5.28
CA VAL A 315 -20.91 -3.59 -6.25
C VAL A 315 -22.19 -3.20 -6.95
N SER A 316 -22.47 -1.89 -7.03
CA SER A 316 -23.59 -1.35 -7.79
C SER A 316 -23.19 -0.03 -8.48
N THR A 317 -23.76 0.17 -9.67
CA THR A 317 -23.55 1.35 -10.51
C THR A 317 -24.42 2.55 -10.10
N ASP A 318 -25.46 2.30 -9.30
CA ASP A 318 -26.40 3.33 -8.87
C ASP A 318 -25.82 4.18 -7.74
N SER A 319 -26.22 5.45 -7.71
CA SER A 319 -25.87 6.35 -6.62
C SER A 319 -26.96 6.28 -5.55
N TYR A 320 -26.61 5.85 -4.34
CA TYR A 320 -27.60 5.61 -3.29
C TYR A 320 -27.83 6.81 -2.36
N PHE A 321 -26.96 7.81 -2.40
CA PHE A 321 -27.16 9.09 -1.71
C PHE A 321 -26.47 10.24 -2.44
N THR A 322 -26.89 11.47 -2.11
CA THR A 322 -26.24 12.70 -2.56
C THR A 322 -25.23 13.16 -1.50
N PRO A 323 -23.93 13.32 -1.84
CA PRO A 323 -22.92 13.79 -0.89
C PRO A 323 -23.22 15.18 -0.32
N SER A 324 -23.02 15.36 0.99
CA SER A 324 -23.05 16.67 1.64
C SER A 324 -21.70 17.40 1.51
N THR A 325 -21.66 18.70 1.83
CA THR A 325 -20.43 19.50 1.90
C THR A 325 -19.39 18.96 2.90
N GLU A 326 -19.85 18.23 3.92
CA GLU A 326 -19.02 17.61 4.97
C GLU A 326 -18.50 16.20 4.59
N TYR A 327 -18.79 15.76 3.37
CA TYR A 327 -18.44 14.42 2.89
C TYR A 327 -17.73 14.48 1.54
N LYS A 328 -16.51 13.99 1.50
CA LYS A 328 -15.74 13.92 0.26
C LYS A 328 -16.24 12.77 -0.63
N VAL A 329 -16.54 12.96 -1.89
CA VAL A 329 -16.93 11.86 -2.80
C VAL A 329 -15.75 10.89 -3.00
N ASP A 330 -15.95 9.57 -2.90
CA ASP A 330 -14.87 8.56 -3.10
C ASP A 330 -15.11 7.54 -4.22
N ASN A 331 -16.32 7.51 -4.79
CA ASN A 331 -16.80 6.56 -5.78
C ASN A 331 -16.74 5.10 -5.33
N PHE A 332 -16.83 4.87 -4.01
CA PHE A 332 -17.04 3.55 -3.41
C PHE A 332 -18.31 3.49 -2.57
N THR A 333 -18.47 4.45 -1.68
CA THR A 333 -19.53 4.46 -0.68
C THR A 333 -20.87 4.93 -1.25
N GLU A 334 -20.87 5.98 -2.07
CA GLU A 334 -22.07 6.50 -2.71
C GLU A 334 -22.48 5.72 -3.96
N ARG A 335 -21.51 5.10 -4.61
CA ARG A 335 -21.62 4.24 -5.81
C ARG A 335 -20.31 3.51 -5.99
N PHE A 336 -20.30 2.35 -6.63
CA PHE A 336 -19.06 1.62 -6.91
C PHE A 336 -18.76 1.67 -8.42
N LYS A 337 -18.35 2.86 -8.90
CA LYS A 337 -18.19 3.15 -10.35
C LYS A 337 -16.74 3.15 -10.86
N GLU A 338 -15.73 3.07 -9.99
CA GLU A 338 -14.34 3.11 -10.46
C GLU A 338 -13.96 1.83 -11.22
N GLU A 339 -13.51 1.99 -12.48
CA GLU A 339 -12.86 0.92 -13.23
C GLU A 339 -11.59 0.48 -12.48
N GLY A 340 -11.49 -0.79 -12.11
CA GLY A 340 -10.33 -1.31 -11.38
C GLY A 340 -10.65 -2.51 -10.49
N SER A 341 -9.61 -3.07 -9.89
CA SER A 341 -9.71 -4.23 -9.01
C SER A 341 -9.64 -3.76 -7.56
N HIS A 342 -10.81 -3.63 -6.92
CA HIS A 342 -11.00 -3.00 -5.60
C HIS A 342 -11.34 -4.03 -4.50
N GLY A 343 -10.92 -5.28 -4.69
CA GLY A 343 -11.35 -6.42 -3.86
C GLY A 343 -11.02 -6.26 -2.38
N VAL A 344 -9.90 -5.60 -2.04
CA VAL A 344 -9.49 -5.38 -0.65
C VAL A 344 -10.41 -4.37 0.05
N ILE A 345 -10.81 -3.29 -0.64
CA ILE A 345 -11.74 -2.28 -0.08
C ILE A 345 -13.12 -2.90 0.15
N LEU A 346 -13.63 -3.66 -0.83
CA LEU A 346 -14.92 -4.37 -0.69
C LEU A 346 -14.92 -5.34 0.49
N PHE A 347 -13.83 -6.10 0.63
CA PHE A 347 -13.68 -7.01 1.76
C PHE A 347 -13.59 -6.25 3.09
N LEU A 348 -12.85 -5.14 3.14
CA LEU A 348 -12.74 -4.33 4.36
C LEU A 348 -14.10 -3.75 4.79
N TYR A 349 -14.91 -3.28 3.86
CA TYR A 349 -16.27 -2.82 4.17
C TYR A 349 -17.15 -3.97 4.65
N SER A 350 -17.08 -5.12 3.97
CA SER A 350 -17.78 -6.35 4.38
C SER A 350 -17.42 -6.77 5.80
N LEU A 351 -16.14 -6.69 6.15
CA LEU A 351 -15.61 -7.00 7.47
C LEU A 351 -16.15 -6.06 8.55
N ILE A 352 -16.14 -4.75 8.27
CA ILE A 352 -16.65 -3.73 9.19
C ILE A 352 -18.15 -3.91 9.43
N PHE A 353 -18.93 -4.18 8.38
CA PHE A 353 -20.37 -4.41 8.55
C PHE A 353 -20.68 -5.75 9.22
N SER A 354 -19.85 -6.79 9.01
CA SER A 354 -19.98 -8.07 9.73
C SER A 354 -19.78 -7.89 11.22
N ARG A 355 -18.79 -7.08 11.64
CA ARG A 355 -18.59 -6.73 13.05
C ARG A 355 -19.62 -5.74 13.57
N THR A 356 -20.16 -4.88 12.71
CA THR A 356 -20.96 -3.68 13.00
C THR A 356 -20.15 -2.53 13.60
N ILE A 357 -20.56 -1.29 13.31
CA ILE A 357 -19.85 -0.08 13.77
C ILE A 357 -19.93 0.09 15.29
N ASP A 358 -21.06 -0.24 15.91
CA ASP A 358 -21.24 -0.06 17.35
C ASP A 358 -20.37 -1.03 18.15
N ARG A 359 -20.34 -2.31 17.76
CA ARG A 359 -19.42 -3.28 18.38
C ARG A 359 -17.95 -2.96 18.10
N LEU A 360 -17.62 -2.37 16.96
CA LEU A 360 -16.26 -1.87 16.72
C LEU A 360 -15.90 -0.75 17.70
N ARG A 361 -16.81 0.17 17.99
CA ARG A 361 -16.57 1.23 19.00
C ARG A 361 -16.35 0.65 20.39
N GLU A 362 -17.02 -0.45 20.72
CA GLU A 362 -16.82 -1.19 21.99
C GLU A 362 -15.50 -1.97 22.03
N ASP A 363 -15.06 -2.52 20.90
CA ASP A 363 -13.80 -3.26 20.80
C ASP A 363 -12.58 -2.34 20.95
N LEU A 364 -12.66 -1.15 20.35
CA LEU A 364 -11.60 -0.15 20.37
C LEU A 364 -11.44 0.47 21.77
N ASP A 365 -10.29 1.09 22.01
CA ASP A 365 -10.00 1.84 23.23
C ASP A 365 -9.49 3.24 22.91
N SER A 366 -9.20 4.02 23.96
CA SER A 366 -8.77 5.42 23.84
C SER A 366 -7.47 5.62 23.02
N THR A 367 -6.64 4.58 22.87
CA THR A 367 -5.38 4.66 22.12
C THR A 367 -5.60 4.53 20.62
N THR A 368 -6.69 3.88 20.21
CA THR A 368 -6.96 3.52 18.82
C THR A 368 -8.43 3.76 18.48
N PRO A 369 -8.81 5.00 18.13
CA PRO A 369 -10.22 5.34 17.85
C PRO A 369 -10.70 4.99 16.43
N HIS A 370 -9.80 4.56 15.54
CA HIS A 370 -10.11 4.24 14.14
C HIS A 370 -9.13 3.18 13.59
N LEU A 371 -9.48 2.48 12.51
CA LEU A 371 -8.80 1.27 12.04
C LEU A 371 -7.55 1.51 11.17
N LEU A 372 -7.47 2.64 10.47
CA LEU A 372 -6.35 2.98 9.58
C LEU A 372 -5.58 4.19 10.08
N LEU A 373 -4.26 4.13 10.08
CA LEU A 373 -3.38 5.26 10.41
C LEU A 373 -2.90 5.95 9.13
N SER A 374 -3.10 7.26 9.03
CA SER A 374 -2.48 8.04 7.96
C SER A 374 -0.99 8.25 8.26
N SER A 375 -0.12 7.84 7.34
CA SER A 375 1.33 7.97 7.45
C SER A 375 1.92 8.30 6.08
N LEU A 376 2.62 9.44 5.97
CA LEU A 376 3.33 9.89 4.76
C LEU A 376 2.47 9.86 3.47
N GLY A 377 1.19 10.22 3.56
CA GLY A 377 0.27 10.21 2.41
C GLY A 377 -0.28 8.82 2.03
N ASN A 378 0.00 7.80 2.85
CA ASN A 378 -0.59 6.47 2.76
C ASN A 378 -1.43 6.13 4.00
N PHE A 379 -2.24 5.08 3.91
CA PHE A 379 -2.93 4.50 5.06
C PHE A 379 -2.31 3.16 5.40
N VAL A 380 -1.96 2.95 6.67
CA VAL A 380 -1.44 1.68 7.19
C VAL A 380 -2.48 1.08 8.12
N CYS A 381 -2.65 -0.23 8.08
CA CYS A 381 -3.54 -0.94 9.00
C CYS A 381 -3.03 -0.82 10.43
N ARG A 382 -3.90 -0.42 11.37
CA ARG A 382 -3.59 -0.53 12.79
C ARG A 382 -3.79 -1.95 13.28
N GLN A 383 -3.18 -2.27 14.42
CA GLN A 383 -3.27 -3.60 15.04
C GLN A 383 -4.71 -4.04 15.30
N ALA A 384 -5.61 -3.13 15.67
CA ALA A 384 -7.05 -3.40 15.83
C ALA A 384 -7.67 -4.08 14.60
N LEU A 385 -7.32 -3.63 13.38
CA LEU A 385 -7.83 -4.22 12.15
C LEU A 385 -7.29 -5.63 11.92
N LEU A 386 -6.01 -5.87 12.25
CA LEU A 386 -5.42 -7.21 12.15
C LEU A 386 -6.05 -8.16 13.15
N ASN A 387 -6.25 -7.71 14.39
CA ASN A 387 -6.90 -8.50 15.43
C ASN A 387 -8.35 -8.81 15.07
N LEU A 388 -9.06 -7.90 14.40
CA LEU A 388 -10.40 -8.16 13.87
C LEU A 388 -10.38 -9.33 12.88
N MET A 389 -9.39 -9.37 11.98
CA MET A 389 -9.26 -10.44 10.99
C MET A 389 -8.81 -11.78 11.60
N LEU A 390 -7.99 -11.74 12.66
CA LEU A 390 -7.46 -12.94 13.30
C LEU A 390 -8.45 -13.53 14.33
N THR A 391 -9.17 -12.67 15.05
CA THR A 391 -9.93 -13.08 16.26
C THR A 391 -11.42 -12.73 16.18
N GLY A 392 -11.86 -12.01 15.15
CA GLY A 392 -13.23 -11.49 15.06
C GLY A 392 -13.51 -10.27 15.96
N ARG A 393 -12.52 -9.77 16.69
CA ARG A 393 -12.62 -8.61 17.60
C ARG A 393 -11.55 -7.57 17.29
N ALA A 394 -11.92 -6.29 17.20
CA ALA A 394 -10.98 -5.23 16.85
C ALA A 394 -10.17 -4.68 18.05
N SER A 395 -9.72 -5.55 18.96
CA SER A 395 -8.95 -5.13 20.13
C SER A 395 -7.63 -4.46 19.71
N PRO A 396 -7.29 -3.25 20.17
CA PRO A 396 -6.10 -2.54 19.70
C PRO A 396 -4.76 -3.19 20.04
N ASN A 397 -4.71 -3.96 21.13
CA ASN A 397 -3.45 -4.46 21.68
C ASN A 397 -3.27 -5.98 21.48
N VAL A 398 -2.01 -6.43 21.55
CA VAL A 398 -1.60 -7.83 21.32
C VAL A 398 -1.35 -8.63 22.59
N PHE A 399 -1.47 -8.02 23.76
CA PHE A 399 -1.40 -8.72 25.05
C PHE A 399 -2.69 -9.49 25.34
N ASN A 400 -2.67 -10.35 26.36
CA ASN A 400 -3.83 -11.16 26.75
C ASN A 400 -4.80 -10.37 27.62
N GLY A 401 -6.10 -10.56 27.40
CA GLY A 401 -7.14 -9.98 28.25
C GLY A 401 -7.20 -8.46 28.17
N ASN A 402 -7.94 -7.84 29.09
CA ASN A 402 -7.98 -6.39 29.24
C ASN A 402 -7.10 -5.96 30.40
N ILE A 403 -6.40 -4.84 30.25
CA ILE A 403 -5.61 -4.23 31.33
C ILE A 403 -6.43 -3.10 31.94
N GLN A 404 -6.73 -3.22 33.23
CA GLN A 404 -7.49 -2.23 34.00
C GLN A 404 -6.62 -1.51 35.04
N TYR A 405 -5.45 -2.05 35.35
CA TYR A 405 -4.54 -1.54 36.37
C TYR A 405 -3.15 -1.40 35.76
N ASP A 406 -2.39 -0.39 36.21
CA ASP A 406 -0.98 -0.26 35.86
C ASP A 406 -0.11 -1.27 36.62
N ASP A 407 1.20 -1.27 36.33
CA ASP A 407 2.17 -2.16 36.96
C ASP A 407 2.31 -1.95 38.48
N GLN A 408 1.78 -0.84 39.01
CA GLN A 408 1.76 -0.50 40.44
C GLN A 408 0.44 -0.87 41.11
N GLY A 409 -0.51 -1.46 40.36
CA GLY A 409 -1.83 -1.86 40.85
C GLY A 409 -2.84 -0.70 40.94
N SER A 410 -2.52 0.47 40.41
CA SER A 410 -3.46 1.61 40.37
C SER A 410 -4.39 1.48 39.16
N PRO A 411 -5.69 1.80 39.29
CA PRO A 411 -6.62 1.70 38.18
C PRO A 411 -6.26 2.69 37.06
N LEU A 412 -6.27 2.21 35.82
CA LEU A 412 -6.08 3.06 34.65
C LEU A 412 -7.30 3.96 34.44
N PRO A 413 -7.11 5.21 33.97
CA PRO A 413 -8.23 6.12 33.66
C PRO A 413 -9.21 5.54 32.64
N VAL A 414 -8.70 4.76 31.69
CA VAL A 414 -9.48 4.01 30.70
C VAL A 414 -8.83 2.62 30.54
N PRO A 415 -9.60 1.52 30.60
CA PRO A 415 -9.07 0.19 30.33
C PRO A 415 -8.46 0.08 28.93
N LEU A 416 -7.39 -0.71 28.82
CA LEU A 416 -6.79 -1.06 27.53
C LEU A 416 -7.30 -2.44 27.10
N HIS A 417 -7.73 -2.54 25.84
CA HIS A 417 -8.32 -3.78 25.32
C HIS A 417 -7.28 -4.63 24.59
N GLY A 418 -7.09 -5.86 25.07
CA GLY A 418 -6.23 -6.86 24.45
C GLY A 418 -7.02 -8.05 23.90
N VAL A 419 -6.31 -9.13 23.63
CA VAL A 419 -6.88 -10.32 22.97
C VAL A 419 -7.51 -11.24 24.00
N LEU A 420 -8.82 -11.47 23.84
CA LEU A 420 -9.64 -12.23 24.79
C LEU A 420 -9.65 -13.74 24.53
N ILE A 421 -9.48 -14.15 23.26
CA ILE A 421 -9.63 -15.54 22.84
C ILE A 421 -8.40 -16.01 22.07
N ARG A 422 -8.07 -17.30 22.22
CA ARG A 422 -7.00 -17.94 21.46
C ARG A 422 -7.39 -18.03 19.98
N SER A 423 -6.58 -17.44 19.12
CA SER A 423 -6.80 -17.39 17.68
C SER A 423 -6.44 -18.70 16.98
N ASP A 424 -7.09 -19.00 15.85
CA ASP A 424 -6.70 -20.10 14.96
C ASP A 424 -5.36 -19.80 14.27
N VAL A 425 -5.19 -18.55 13.83
CA VAL A 425 -3.95 -18.01 13.23
C VAL A 425 -3.30 -17.04 14.20
N GLY A 426 -2.03 -17.24 14.48
CA GLY A 426 -1.27 -16.45 15.43
C GLY A 426 -0.76 -15.14 14.87
N TYR A 427 -0.07 -14.39 15.73
CA TYR A 427 0.64 -13.18 15.35
C TYR A 427 2.01 -13.16 15.99
N LEU A 428 3.03 -12.75 15.23
CA LEU A 428 4.37 -12.46 15.75
C LEU A 428 4.77 -11.06 15.30
N HIS A 429 5.49 -10.35 16.16
CA HIS A 429 5.90 -8.99 15.87
C HIS A 429 7.35 -8.76 16.23
N TRP A 430 8.07 -8.20 15.27
CA TRP A 430 9.41 -7.69 15.46
C TRP A 430 9.54 -6.34 14.78
N ASN A 431 10.10 -5.38 15.49
CA ASN A 431 10.49 -4.10 14.91
C ASN A 431 11.75 -3.60 15.63
N ARG A 432 12.84 -3.46 14.86
CA ARG A 432 14.14 -3.05 15.38
C ARG A 432 14.11 -1.67 16.04
N GLU A 433 13.45 -0.71 15.42
CA GLU A 433 13.35 0.67 15.91
C GLU A 433 12.53 0.73 17.21
N LEU A 434 11.43 -0.03 17.30
CA LEU A 434 10.62 -0.12 18.51
C LEU A 434 11.39 -0.79 19.65
N LEU A 435 12.15 -1.85 19.37
CA LEU A 435 12.98 -2.53 20.36
C LEU A 435 14.04 -1.59 20.95
N GLN A 436 14.79 -0.89 20.09
CA GLN A 436 15.84 0.05 20.52
C GLN A 436 15.27 1.19 21.40
N ARG A 437 13.99 1.52 21.23
CA ARG A 437 13.28 2.52 22.05
C ARG A 437 12.60 1.93 23.29
N GLY A 438 12.69 0.62 23.54
CA GLY A 438 11.99 -0.05 24.65
C GLY A 438 10.47 -0.05 24.48
N LYS A 439 9.96 0.03 23.25
CA LYS A 439 8.54 0.16 22.91
C LYS A 439 7.98 -1.01 22.10
N LEU A 440 8.74 -2.10 21.94
CA LEU A 440 8.25 -3.28 21.21
C LEU A 440 7.10 -3.92 22.00
N PRO A 441 5.88 -4.02 21.45
CA PRO A 441 4.76 -4.64 22.15
C PRO A 441 5.02 -6.12 22.45
N MET A 442 4.75 -6.54 23.69
CA MET A 442 4.78 -7.95 24.04
C MET A 442 3.53 -8.66 23.54
N VAL A 443 3.69 -9.56 22.57
CA VAL A 443 2.59 -10.40 22.08
C VAL A 443 2.24 -11.47 23.11
N GLY A 444 0.98 -11.50 23.53
CA GLY A 444 0.44 -12.45 24.51
C GLY A 444 0.22 -13.85 23.93
N SER A 445 0.07 -14.85 24.80
CA SER A 445 -0.09 -16.25 24.41
C SER A 445 -1.34 -16.53 23.54
N MET A 446 -2.40 -15.71 23.63
CA MET A 446 -3.59 -15.88 22.78
C MET A 446 -3.30 -15.74 21.28
N LEU A 447 -2.25 -15.01 20.92
CA LEU A 447 -1.76 -14.85 19.55
C LEU A 447 -0.44 -15.58 19.30
N LYS A 448 0.43 -15.68 20.31
CA LYS A 448 1.77 -16.26 20.17
C LYS A 448 1.75 -17.78 20.07
N THR A 449 0.81 -18.42 20.76
CA THR A 449 0.52 -19.86 20.68
C THR A 449 -0.88 -20.06 20.06
N PRO A 450 -1.06 -19.90 18.75
CA PRO A 450 -2.36 -20.13 18.10
C PRO A 450 -2.81 -21.59 18.16
N LYS A 451 -4.05 -21.88 17.74
CA LYS A 451 -4.55 -23.27 17.66
C LYS A 451 -3.94 -24.07 16.51
N LEU A 452 -3.56 -23.39 15.43
CA LEU A 452 -2.87 -23.98 14.29
C LEU A 452 -1.50 -23.30 14.14
N PRO A 453 -0.47 -24.02 13.68
CA PRO A 453 0.89 -23.50 13.58
C PRO A 453 1.06 -22.57 12.36
N ILE A 454 0.30 -21.47 12.35
CA ILE A 454 0.31 -20.45 11.31
C ILE A 454 0.35 -19.10 12.02
N TRP A 455 1.24 -18.20 11.62
CA TRP A 455 1.38 -16.87 12.18
C TRP A 455 1.43 -15.82 11.09
N LEU A 456 0.64 -14.77 11.26
CA LEU A 456 0.88 -13.50 10.57
C LEU A 456 2.04 -12.79 11.27
N CYS A 457 3.10 -12.49 10.54
CA CYS A 457 4.29 -11.84 11.07
C CYS A 457 4.36 -10.39 10.61
N ASN A 458 4.46 -9.45 11.56
CA ASN A 458 4.79 -8.06 11.28
C ASN A 458 6.27 -7.82 11.59
N ILE A 459 7.08 -7.76 10.54
CA ILE A 459 8.54 -7.66 10.57
C ILE A 459 8.93 -6.29 10.01
N ASN A 460 9.37 -5.38 10.88
CA ASN A 460 9.72 -4.00 10.51
C ASN A 460 8.63 -3.32 9.65
N ALA A 461 7.36 -3.44 10.05
CA ALA A 461 6.19 -2.91 9.35
C ALA A 461 5.86 -3.56 7.98
N THR A 462 6.49 -4.69 7.66
CA THR A 462 6.11 -5.53 6.52
C THR A 462 5.46 -6.81 7.00
N TYR A 463 4.42 -7.27 6.29
CA TYR A 463 3.67 -8.45 6.67
C TYR A 463 4.13 -9.68 5.88
N SER A 464 4.27 -10.80 6.58
CA SER A 464 4.61 -12.11 6.03
C SER A 464 3.82 -13.19 6.76
N VAL A 465 3.82 -14.41 6.26
CA VAL A 465 3.21 -15.56 6.93
C VAL A 465 4.26 -16.63 7.17
N LEU A 466 4.34 -17.07 8.41
CA LEU A 466 5.15 -18.18 8.86
C LEU A 466 4.22 -19.34 9.23
N PHE A 467 4.50 -20.56 8.81
CA PHE A 467 3.63 -21.69 9.10
C PHE A 467 4.37 -23.03 9.18
N SER A 468 3.77 -24.03 9.81
CA SER A 468 4.20 -25.42 9.73
C SER A 468 3.09 -26.27 9.12
N THR A 469 3.47 -27.35 8.46
CA THR A 469 2.53 -28.36 7.95
C THR A 469 2.18 -29.43 8.99
N ASN A 470 2.89 -29.47 10.13
CA ASN A 470 2.61 -30.36 11.24
C ASN A 470 1.61 -29.72 12.19
N ARG A 471 0.33 -30.14 12.14
CA ARG A 471 -0.75 -29.59 12.98
C ARG A 471 -0.41 -29.64 14.47
N SER A 472 0.32 -30.67 14.91
CA SER A 472 0.60 -30.95 16.31
C SER A 472 1.78 -30.16 16.88
N LEU A 473 2.44 -29.32 16.07
CA LEU A 473 3.65 -28.58 16.48
C LEU A 473 3.46 -27.83 17.82
N LEU A 474 2.30 -27.21 18.05
CA LEU A 474 2.06 -26.41 19.26
C LEU A 474 1.29 -27.15 20.37
N SER A 475 0.91 -28.41 20.13
CA SER A 475 0.18 -29.22 21.11
C SER A 475 1.04 -30.34 21.72
N ASP A 476 2.11 -30.74 21.05
CA ASP A 476 3.08 -31.71 21.54
C ASP A 476 4.45 -31.05 21.72
N TRP A 477 4.87 -30.86 22.97
CA TRP A 477 6.13 -30.21 23.31
C TRP A 477 7.35 -30.89 22.71
N LYS A 478 7.28 -32.20 22.40
CA LYS A 478 8.37 -32.94 21.74
C LYS A 478 8.58 -32.48 20.30
N MET A 479 7.52 -32.02 19.65
CA MET A 479 7.56 -31.52 18.28
C MET A 479 8.21 -30.14 18.20
N GLU A 480 8.27 -29.39 19.31
CA GLU A 480 8.93 -28.08 19.37
C GLU A 480 10.46 -28.18 19.57
N HIS A 481 11.07 -29.37 19.51
CA HIS A 481 12.52 -29.54 19.63
C HIS A 481 13.28 -29.21 18.34
N LEU A 482 12.90 -29.87 17.24
CA LEU A 482 13.50 -29.70 15.91
C LEU A 482 12.40 -29.81 14.86
N PHE A 483 12.13 -28.74 14.12
CA PHE A 483 11.01 -28.68 13.19
C PHE A 483 11.22 -27.66 12.08
N ASP A 484 10.46 -27.82 10.99
CA ASP A 484 10.47 -26.89 9.87
C ASP A 484 9.35 -25.84 9.98
N LEU A 485 9.71 -24.60 9.66
CA LEU A 485 8.80 -23.52 9.37
C LEU A 485 8.95 -23.05 7.93
N TYR A 486 7.83 -22.70 7.31
CA TYR A 486 7.72 -22.20 5.96
C TYR A 486 7.41 -20.72 5.99
N LEU A 487 8.21 -19.92 5.28
CA LEU A 487 8.06 -18.47 5.21
C LEU A 487 7.61 -18.03 3.82
N TYR A 488 6.48 -17.32 3.79
CA TYR A 488 6.02 -16.56 2.63
C TYR A 488 5.95 -15.06 2.95
N SER A 489 6.73 -14.28 2.21
CA SER A 489 6.91 -12.84 2.46
C SER A 489 5.96 -11.94 1.67
N GLY A 490 5.22 -12.48 0.71
CA GLY A 490 4.43 -11.69 -0.23
C GLY A 490 5.24 -10.94 -1.28
N GLN A 491 6.57 -10.87 -1.17
CA GLN A 491 7.40 -10.08 -2.07
C GLN A 491 7.36 -10.63 -3.51
N PRO A 492 7.20 -9.77 -4.54
CA PRO A 492 7.16 -10.20 -5.93
C PRO A 492 8.36 -11.05 -6.37
N ALA A 493 9.56 -10.75 -5.83
CA ALA A 493 10.80 -11.45 -6.13
C ALA A 493 10.92 -12.86 -5.52
N GLN A 494 10.07 -13.20 -4.53
CA GLN A 494 10.04 -14.56 -3.99
C GLN A 494 9.32 -15.48 -4.98
N ASN A 495 10.05 -16.49 -5.47
CA ASN A 495 9.54 -17.47 -6.44
C ASN A 495 9.32 -18.87 -5.82
N HIS A 496 9.85 -19.12 -4.63
CA HIS A 496 9.75 -20.39 -3.92
C HIS A 496 9.43 -20.15 -2.44
N THR A 497 8.78 -21.11 -1.80
CA THR A 497 8.56 -21.09 -0.35
C THR A 497 9.88 -21.29 0.38
N VAL A 498 10.19 -20.43 1.35
CA VAL A 498 11.44 -20.52 2.12
C VAL A 498 11.24 -21.50 3.27
N ILE A 499 12.18 -22.41 3.46
CA ILE A 499 12.14 -23.44 4.50
C ILE A 499 13.20 -23.11 5.55
N LEU A 500 12.76 -22.97 6.80
CA LEU A 500 13.60 -22.66 7.95
C LEU A 500 13.56 -23.85 8.90
N THR A 501 14.73 -24.42 9.21
CA THR A 501 14.85 -25.48 10.22
C THR A 501 15.12 -24.84 11.57
N ILE A 502 14.25 -25.10 12.55
CA ILE A 502 14.30 -24.50 13.88
C ILE A 502 14.73 -25.56 14.89
N ASP A 503 15.81 -25.29 15.61
CA ASP A 503 16.28 -26.11 16.73
C ASP A 503 16.23 -25.26 18.01
N THR A 504 15.44 -25.71 18.99
CA THR A 504 15.22 -24.98 20.25
C THR A 504 16.13 -25.44 21.39
N HIS A 505 16.94 -26.48 21.16
CA HIS A 505 17.81 -27.09 22.18
C HIS A 505 19.31 -26.86 21.93
N SER A 506 19.72 -26.42 20.73
CA SER A 506 21.10 -26.04 20.47
C SER A 506 21.43 -24.65 21.06
N HIS A 507 22.26 -24.65 22.10
CA HIS A 507 22.78 -23.42 22.74
C HIS A 507 23.90 -22.71 21.93
N HIS A 508 24.24 -23.21 20.74
CA HIS A 508 25.32 -22.65 19.91
C HIS A 508 25.09 -21.19 19.47
N TRP A 509 23.89 -20.66 19.63
CA TRP A 509 23.60 -19.27 19.28
C TRP A 509 24.37 -18.27 20.16
N GLU A 510 24.71 -18.60 21.42
CA GLU A 510 25.45 -17.72 22.34
C GLU A 510 26.99 -17.82 22.17
N GLU A 511 27.51 -18.96 21.74
CA GLU A 511 28.95 -19.28 21.82
C GLU A 511 29.83 -18.55 20.77
N GLY A 512 29.24 -17.95 19.74
CA GLY A 512 29.96 -17.22 18.68
C GLY A 512 30.19 -15.72 18.95
N HIS A 513 29.84 -15.21 20.13
CA HIS A 513 29.73 -13.77 20.39
C HIS A 513 31.05 -13.04 20.71
N GLY A 514 31.92 -12.95 19.70
CA GLY A 514 33.00 -11.96 19.67
C GLY A 514 32.47 -10.53 19.43
N LYS A 515 33.11 -9.54 20.07
CA LYS A 515 32.91 -8.08 19.90
C LYS A 515 33.35 -7.60 18.50
N GLY A 516 32.63 -7.98 17.44
CA GLY A 516 32.86 -7.45 16.09
C GLY A 516 31.87 -6.34 15.73
N GLU A 517 32.38 -5.16 15.35
CA GLU A 517 31.66 -4.01 14.77
C GLU A 517 31.19 -4.30 13.33
N GLY A 518 30.28 -5.26 13.16
CA GLY A 518 29.60 -5.53 11.89
C GLY A 518 28.20 -4.92 11.83
N ASP A 519 27.65 -4.78 10.62
CA ASP A 519 26.24 -4.42 10.38
C ASP A 519 25.29 -5.37 11.13
N LEU A 520 24.52 -4.83 12.08
CA LEU A 520 23.62 -5.58 12.94
C LEU A 520 22.48 -6.26 12.16
N GLU A 521 22.13 -5.81 10.95
CA GLU A 521 21.17 -6.48 10.07
C GLU A 521 21.74 -7.73 9.40
N LYS A 522 23.02 -7.70 9.02
CA LYS A 522 23.73 -8.89 8.56
C LYS A 522 24.04 -9.87 9.68
N ARG A 523 24.13 -9.37 10.92
CA ARG A 523 24.39 -10.18 12.11
C ARG A 523 23.12 -10.87 12.64
N PHE A 524 21.95 -10.25 12.50
CA PHE A 524 20.69 -10.75 13.02
C PHE A 524 19.53 -10.48 12.04
N PRO A 525 19.21 -11.43 11.16
CA PRO A 525 18.08 -11.29 10.24
C PRO A 525 16.77 -11.04 11.00
N SER A 526 15.98 -10.07 10.55
CA SER A 526 14.75 -9.66 11.25
C SER A 526 13.71 -10.79 11.35
N VAL A 527 13.72 -11.72 10.38
CA VAL A 527 12.91 -12.95 10.41
C VAL A 527 13.29 -13.84 11.59
N GLU A 528 14.59 -14.08 11.78
CA GLU A 528 15.06 -14.91 12.91
C GLU A 528 14.69 -14.29 14.24
N MET A 529 14.85 -12.97 14.38
CA MET A 529 14.47 -12.29 15.61
C MET A 529 12.95 -12.37 15.87
N THR A 530 12.14 -12.34 14.81
CA THR A 530 10.69 -12.57 14.91
C THR A 530 10.38 -13.97 15.44
N ILE A 531 11.06 -15.00 14.93
CA ILE A 531 10.91 -16.40 15.39
C ILE A 531 11.34 -16.53 16.85
N ARG A 532 12.47 -15.91 17.22
CA ARG A 532 13.00 -15.91 18.59
C ARG A 532 12.12 -15.18 19.58
N THR A 533 11.19 -14.33 19.13
CA THR A 533 10.16 -13.84 20.05
C THR A 533 9.33 -15.00 20.60
N LYS A 534 9.06 -16.06 19.83
CA LYS A 534 8.30 -17.26 20.24
C LYS A 534 9.18 -18.35 20.82
N TRP A 535 10.27 -18.69 20.15
CA TRP A 535 11.22 -19.73 20.56
C TRP A 535 12.55 -19.07 20.92
N GLU A 536 12.61 -18.57 22.15
CA GLU A 536 13.79 -17.88 22.66
C GLU A 536 15.03 -18.76 22.56
N GLY A 537 16.12 -18.19 22.04
CA GLY A 537 17.38 -18.91 21.86
C GLY A 537 17.40 -19.95 20.74
N ALA A 538 16.37 -20.05 19.89
CA ALA A 538 16.40 -21.02 18.80
C ALA A 538 17.52 -20.74 17.78
N ALA A 539 18.21 -21.81 17.38
CA ALA A 539 19.07 -21.83 16.20
C ALA A 539 18.20 -22.02 14.95
N ILE A 540 18.54 -21.30 13.88
CA ILE A 540 17.71 -21.22 12.67
C ILE A 540 18.60 -21.44 11.46
N ASP A 541 18.33 -22.52 10.72
CA ASP A 541 18.99 -22.81 9.44
C ASP A 541 18.07 -22.41 8.29
N TRP A 542 18.60 -21.61 7.36
CA TRP A 542 17.91 -21.16 6.15
C TRP A 542 18.00 -22.16 4.98
N ASN A 543 18.62 -23.32 5.21
CA ASN A 543 18.75 -24.42 4.26
C ASN A 543 19.34 -23.96 2.90
N GLY A 544 20.38 -23.12 2.97
CA GLY A 544 21.05 -22.55 1.79
C GLY A 544 20.37 -21.32 1.18
N THR A 545 19.22 -20.88 1.71
CA THR A 545 18.58 -19.62 1.31
C THR A 545 19.30 -18.43 1.94
N VAL A 546 19.57 -17.38 1.17
CA VAL A 546 20.15 -16.14 1.72
C VAL A 546 19.08 -15.42 2.56
N PRO A 547 19.36 -15.07 3.83
CA PRO A 547 18.44 -14.30 4.66
C PRO A 547 18.04 -12.98 4.00
N PHE A 548 16.76 -12.63 4.13
CA PHE A 548 16.21 -11.39 3.59
C PHE A 548 15.25 -10.73 4.61
N PHE A 549 15.02 -9.42 4.41
CA PHE A 549 14.36 -8.41 5.25
C PHE A 549 15.30 -7.33 5.79
#